data_AF-T1B5I6-F1
#
_entry.id   AF-T1B5I6-F1
#
_cell.length_a   1.000
_cell.length_b   1.000
_cell.length_c   1.000
_cell.angle_alpha   90.00
_cell.angle_beta   90.00
_cell.angle_gamma   90.00
#
_symmetry.space_group_name_H-M   'P 1'
#
loop_
_entity.id
_entity.type
_entity.pdbx_description
1 polymer ?
#
loop_
_entity_poly.entity_id
_entity_poly.type
_entity_poly.pdbx_seq_one_letter_code
_entity_poly.pdbx_strand_id
1 'polypeptide(L)' 'MSAFVASPAELSKVQSLQRTLYRAAKADPGRRFHALYDKVHRGDVLERGWFQVRQNYGAPGIDRMAIDDIEEYGVTRLLE' A
#
# COMPACT_ATOMS: atom_id res chain seq x y z
N MET A 1 5.44 12.90 16.68
CA MET A 1 5.20 11.48 16.36
C MET A 1 3.70 11.23 16.25
N SER A 2 3.10 11.52 15.10
CA SER A 2 1.74 11.03 14.80
C SER A 2 1.90 9.64 14.20
N ALA A 3 1.50 8.62 14.97
CA ALA A 3 1.32 7.29 14.42
C ALA A 3 0.10 7.36 13.48
N PHE A 4 0.35 7.60 12.19
CA PHE A 4 -0.53 7.08 11.17
C PHE A 4 -0.53 5.57 11.43
N VAL A 5 -1.65 5.05 11.92
CA VAL A 5 -2.00 3.65 11.90
C VAL A 5 -3.28 3.64 11.10
N ALA A 6 -3.26 2.98 9.93
CA ALA A 6 -4.47 2.85 9.12
C ALA A 6 -5.59 2.36 10.03
N SER A 7 -6.67 3.13 10.09
CA SER A 7 -7.81 2.80 10.94
C SER A 7 -8.37 1.44 10.52
N PRO A 8 -9.02 0.68 11.43
CA PRO A 8 -9.69 -0.56 11.06
C PRO A 8 -10.68 -0.39 9.88
N ALA A 9 -11.28 0.79 9.77
CA ALA A 9 -12.13 1.17 8.65
C ALA A 9 -11.38 1.27 7.31
N GLU A 10 -10.18 1.85 7.27
CA GLU A 10 -9.34 1.93 6.06
C GLU A 10 -8.82 0.55 5.64
N LEU A 11 -8.40 -0.28 6.60
CA LEU A 11 -8.03 -1.67 6.33
C LEU A 11 -9.17 -2.44 5.67
N SER A 12 -10.42 -2.21 6.11
CA SER A 12 -11.60 -2.83 5.50
C SER A 12 -11.86 -2.35 4.06
N LYS A 13 -11.54 -1.09 3.72
CA LYS A 13 -11.68 -0.55 2.36
C LYS A 13 -10.67 -1.19 1.40
N VAL A 14 -9.40 -1.28 1.80
CA VAL A 14 -8.35 -1.93 1.00
C VAL A 14 -8.66 -3.41 0.78
N GLN A 15 -9.07 -4.14 1.82
CA GLN A 15 -9.47 -5.55 1.70
C GLN A 15 -10.69 -5.73 0.79
N SER A 16 -11.67 -4.81 0.85
CA SER A 16 -12.84 -4.85 -0.02
C SER A 16 -12.48 -4.64 -1.49
N LEU A 17 -11.56 -3.71 -1.77
CA LEU A 17 -11.00 -3.52 -3.11
C LEU A 17 -10.30 -4.79 -3.61
N GLN A 18 -9.41 -5.37 -2.79
CA GLN A 18 -8.69 -6.61 -3.13
C GLN A 18 -9.64 -7.76 -3.45
N ARG A 19 -10.67 -7.99 -2.62
CA ARG A 19 -11.68 -9.03 -2.84
C ARG A 19 -12.48 -8.80 -4.12
N THR A 20 -12.82 -7.56 -4.41
CA THR A 20 -13.57 -7.19 -5.63
C THR A 20 -12.74 -7.46 -6.88
N LEU A 21 -11.47 -7.01 -6.89
CA LEU A 21 -10.54 -7.26 -7.99
C LEU A 21 -10.31 -8.76 -8.19
N TYR A 22 -10.08 -9.49 -7.10
CA TYR A 22 -9.90 -10.95 -7.13
C TYR A 22 -11.09 -11.66 -7.76
N ARG A 23 -12.31 -11.38 -7.30
CA ARG A 23 -13.53 -12.02 -7.84
C ARG A 23 -13.73 -11.70 -9.32
N ALA A 24 -13.51 -10.45 -9.73
CA ALA A 24 -13.64 -10.04 -11.12
C ALA A 24 -12.62 -10.74 -12.03
N ALA A 25 -11.34 -10.78 -11.61
CA ALA A 25 -10.28 -11.46 -12.36
C ALA A 25 -10.47 -12.98 -12.40
N LYS A 26 -11.02 -13.57 -11.33
CA LYS A 26 -11.31 -15.00 -11.28
C LYS A 26 -12.47 -15.40 -12.20
N ALA A 27 -13.48 -14.54 -12.33
CA ALA A 27 -14.63 -14.76 -13.21
C ALA A 27 -14.29 -14.53 -14.70
N ASP A 28 -13.40 -13.58 -14.98
CA ASP A 28 -12.94 -13.27 -16.34
C ASP A 28 -11.42 -13.01 -16.32
N PRO A 29 -10.60 -14.04 -16.57
CA PRO A 29 -9.14 -13.92 -16.61
C PRO A 29 -8.61 -12.97 -17.71
N GLY A 30 -9.42 -12.69 -18.74
CA GLY A 30 -9.07 -11.76 -19.82
C GLY A 30 -9.43 -10.30 -19.51
N ARG A 31 -10.10 -10.04 -18.38
CA ARG A 31 -10.58 -8.71 -18.01
C ARG A 31 -9.44 -7.72 -17.84
N ARG A 32 -9.53 -6.59 -18.53
CA ARG A 32 -8.64 -5.43 -18.33
C ARG A 32 -9.23 -4.48 -17.31
N PHE A 33 -8.41 -4.05 -16.35
CA PHE A 33 -8.78 -3.05 -15.35
C PHE A 33 -8.20 -1.68 -15.73
N HIS A 34 -8.96 -0.92 -16.52
CA HIS A 34 -8.49 0.35 -17.09
C HIS A 34 -8.20 1.45 -16.06
N ALA A 35 -8.73 1.35 -14.84
CA ALA A 35 -8.52 2.30 -13.75
C ALA A 35 -7.75 1.70 -12.55
N LEU A 36 -7.04 0.57 -12.74
CA LEU A 36 -6.35 -0.08 -11.62
C LEU A 36 -5.26 0.82 -11.03
N TYR A 37 -4.54 1.56 -11.88
CA TYR A 37 -3.48 2.47 -11.46
C TYR A 37 -3.99 3.48 -10.42
N ASP A 38 -5.07 4.19 -10.72
CA ASP A 38 -5.70 5.15 -9.82
C ASP A 38 -6.13 4.50 -8.49
N LYS A 39 -6.53 3.23 -8.52
CA LYS A 39 -6.92 2.50 -7.30
C LYS A 39 -5.73 2.04 -6.47
N VAL A 40 -4.60 1.74 -7.10
CA VAL A 40 -3.35 1.38 -6.40
C VAL A 40 -2.69 2.60 -5.78
N HIS A 41 -2.77 3.77 -6.43
CA HIS A 41 -2.20 5.02 -5.93
C HIS A 41 -3.03 5.72 -4.84
N ARG A 42 -4.14 5.13 -4.40
CA ARG A 42 -4.94 5.70 -3.30
C ARG A 42 -4.11 5.73 -2.01
N GLY A 43 -4.21 6.82 -1.25
CA GLY A 43 -3.51 6.97 0.04
C GLY A 43 -3.70 5.79 0.99
N ASP A 44 -4.94 5.29 1.15
CA ASP A 44 -5.22 4.14 2.04
C ASP A 44 -4.54 2.83 1.58
N VAL A 45 -4.32 2.67 0.28
CA VAL A 45 -3.59 1.52 -0.29
C VAL A 45 -2.08 1.69 -0.08
N LEU A 46 -1.54 2.88 -0.36
CA LEU A 46 -0.12 3.18 -0.17
C LEU A 46 0.29 3.07 1.29
N GLU A 47 -0.49 3.64 2.20
CA GLU A 47 -0.30 3.52 3.65
C GLU A 47 -0.29 2.05 4.08
N ARG A 48 -1.27 1.24 3.64
CA ARG A 48 -1.31 -0.19 3.95
C ARG A 48 -0.10 -0.95 3.38
N GLY A 49 0.43 -0.53 2.23
CA GLY A 49 1.69 -1.04 1.68
C GLY A 49 2.87 -0.73 2.59
N TRP A 50 3.02 0.55 2.97
CA TRP A 50 4.07 1.00 3.89
C TRP A 50 4.05 0.24 5.22
N PHE A 51 2.89 0.08 5.87
CA PHE A 51 2.82 -0.67 7.13
C PHE A 51 3.35 -2.09 7.02
N GLN A 52 3.07 -2.78 5.91
CA GLN A 52 3.57 -4.15 5.69
C GLN A 52 5.08 -4.17 5.48
N VAL A 53 5.61 -3.24 4.68
CA VAL A 53 7.06 -3.12 4.44
C VAL A 53 7.80 -2.80 5.74
N ARG A 54 7.31 -1.82 6.48
CA ARG A 54 7.85 -1.42 7.79
C ARG A 54 7.85 -2.57 8.80
N GLN A 55 6.76 -3.34 8.88
CA GLN A 55 6.67 -4.49 9.78
C GLN A 55 7.67 -5.61 9.44
N ASN A 56 7.99 -5.77 8.16
CA ASN A 56 8.97 -6.77 7.73
C ASN A 56 10.41 -6.37 8.08
N TYR A 57 10.67 -5.06 8.25
CA TYR A 57 11.98 -4.50 8.61
C TYR A 57 13.14 -5.12 7.82
N GLY A 58 12.97 -5.22 6.50
CA GLY A 58 13.91 -5.88 5.59
C GLY A 58 15.23 -5.10 5.39
N ALA A 59 16.23 -5.80 4.85
CA ALA A 59 17.51 -5.18 4.50
C ALA A 59 17.36 -4.15 3.36
N PRO A 60 18.19 -3.08 3.33
CA PRO A 60 18.19 -2.09 2.26
C PRO A 60 18.45 -2.67 0.87
N GLY A 61 17.85 -2.06 -0.15
CA GLY A 61 18.04 -2.41 -1.56
C GLY A 61 19.32 -1.83 -2.18
N ILE A 62 19.38 -1.77 -3.51
CA ILE A 62 20.52 -1.21 -4.25
C ILE A 62 20.70 0.31 -4.01
N ASP A 63 19.61 0.97 -3.63
CA ASP A 63 19.54 2.39 -3.27
C ASP A 63 20.08 2.66 -1.85
N ARG A 64 20.33 1.60 -1.07
CA ARG A 64 20.84 1.63 0.30
C ARG A 64 19.95 2.36 1.30
N MET A 65 18.67 2.57 0.99
CA MET A 65 17.72 3.17 1.94
C MET A 65 17.13 2.11 2.87
N ALA A 66 17.35 2.26 4.16
CA ALA A 66 16.73 1.48 5.22
C ALA A 66 15.35 2.04 5.60
N ILE A 67 14.58 1.27 6.39
CA ILE A 67 13.32 1.75 6.98
C ILE A 67 13.55 3.02 7.80
N ASP A 68 14.62 3.05 8.59
CA ASP A 68 14.94 4.18 9.46
C ASP A 68 15.23 5.46 8.65
N ASP A 69 15.93 5.35 7.51
CA ASP A 69 16.20 6.48 6.61
C ASP A 69 14.90 7.06 6.03
N ILE A 70 13.93 6.18 5.71
CA ILE A 70 12.63 6.58 5.20
C ILE A 70 11.78 7.23 6.30
N GLU A 71 11.84 6.72 7.54
CA GLU A 71 11.18 7.34 8.68
C GLU A 71 11.74 8.73 8.98
N GLU A 72 13.06 8.93 8.84
CA GLU A 72 13.73 10.22 8.96
C GLU A 72 13.36 11.17 7.81
N TYR A 73 13.36 10.69 6.56
CA TYR A 73 12.94 11.46 5.39
C TYR A 73 11.48 11.94 5.50
N GLY A 74 10.64 11.13 6.12
CA GLY A 74 9.24 11.41 6.39
C GLY A 74 8.31 10.54 5.54
N VAL A 75 7.56 9.66 6.21
CA VAL A 75 6.61 8.74 5.57
C VAL A 75 5.53 9.47 4.78
N THR A 76 4.97 10.56 5.29
CA THR A 76 3.93 11.32 4.56
C THR A 76 4.46 11.80 3.21
N ARG A 77 5.69 12.34 3.19
CA ARG A 77 6.35 12.81 1.96
C ARG A 77 6.66 11.67 0.98
N LEU A 78 6.88 10.46 1.47
CA LEU A 78 7.07 9.28 0.62
C LEU A 78 5.77 8.87 -0.09
N LEU A 79 4.62 9.04 0.57
CA LEU A 79 3.32 8.54 0.08
C LEU A 79 2.51 9.58 -0.73
N GLU A 80 3.02 10.80 -0.85
CA GLU A 80 2.50 11.88 -1.71
C GLU A 80 2.96 11.70 -3.18
#